data_AF-A0A4Z0RDR8-F1
#
_entry.id   AF-A0A4Z0RDR8-F1
#
_cell.length_a   1.000
_cell.length_b   1.000
_cell.length_c   1.000
_cell.angle_alpha   90.00
_cell.angle_beta   90.00
_cell.angle_gamma   90.00
#
_symmetry.space_group_name_H-M   'P 1'
#
loop_
_entity.id
_entity.type
_entity.pdbx_description
1 polymer ?
#
loop_
_entity_poly.entity_id
_entity_poly.type
_entity_poly.pdbx_seq_one_letter_code
_entity_poly.pdbx_strand_id
1 'polypeptide(L)' 'MSRNQILRICDNLIDQLTVLKGFIQLDKMNNKIDHSIVILHEIDYMERIVTELVNQLIADDE' A
#
# COMPACT_ATOMS: atom_id res chain seq x y z
N MET A 1 -15.14 14.27 -1.40
CA MET A 1 -14.93 13.00 -0.70
C MET A 1 -15.28 13.26 0.74
N SER A 2 -15.94 12.34 1.44
CA SER A 2 -16.05 12.55 2.89
C SER A 2 -14.68 12.31 3.55
N ARG A 3 -14.35 13.11 4.56
CA ARG A 3 -13.14 12.93 5.38
C ARG A 3 -12.97 11.49 5.89
N ASN A 4 -14.08 10.81 6.18
CA ASN A 4 -14.10 9.43 6.64
C ASN A 4 -13.66 8.42 5.56
N GLN A 5 -13.96 8.67 4.29
CA GLN A 5 -13.47 7.83 3.19
C GLN A 5 -11.96 8.02 3.00
N ILE A 6 -11.46 9.25 3.11
CA ILE A 6 -10.02 9.55 2.98
C ILE A 6 -9.25 8.83 4.08
N LEU A 7 -9.74 8.95 5.33
CA LEU A 7 -9.12 8.28 6.47
C LEU A 7 -9.05 6.76 6.29
N ARG A 8 -10.14 6.12 5.83
CA ARG A 8 -10.14 4.66 5.57
C ARG A 8 -9.15 4.23 4.50
N ILE A 9 -9.02 4.99 3.41
CA ILE A 9 -8.05 4.69 2.35
C ILE A 9 -6.62 4.84 2.87
N CYS A 10 -6.35 5.90 3.64
CA CYS A 10 -5.06 6.11 4.29
C CYS A 10 -4.73 5.02 5.33
N ASP A 11 -5.69 4.59 6.15
CA ASP A 11 -5.50 3.51 7.12
C ASP A 11 -5.14 2.21 6.40
N ASN A 12 -5.86 1.86 5.33
CA ASN A 12 -5.53 0.71 4.48
C ASN A 12 -4.11 0.81 3.91
N LEU A 13 -3.69 1.99 3.43
CA LEU A 13 -2.35 2.19 2.90
C LEU A 13 -1.26 1.97 3.97
N ILE A 14 -1.50 2.41 5.21
CA ILE A 14 -0.60 2.21 6.35
C ILE A 14 -0.47 0.73 6.70
N ASP A 15 -1.57 -0.01 6.67
CA ASP A 15 -1.57 -1.45 6.92
C ASP A 15 -0.72 -2.19 5.87
N GLN A 16 -0.89 -1.87 4.58
CA GLN A 16 -0.09 -2.48 3.51
C GLN A 16 1.39 -2.09 3.58
N LEU A 17 1.70 -0.84 3.92
CA LEU A 17 3.07 -0.40 4.20
C LEU A 17 3.71 -1.22 5.33
N THR A 18 2.94 -1.59 6.34
CA THR A 18 3.41 -2.40 7.47
C THR A 18 3.71 -3.83 7.04
N VAL A 19 2.84 -4.43 6.21
CA VAL A 19 3.06 -5.76 5.62
C VAL A 19 4.32 -5.78 4.76
N LEU A 20 4.47 -4.81 3.86
CA LEU A 20 5.65 -4.67 3.01
C LEU A 20 6.95 -4.55 3.83
N LYS A 21 6.94 -3.72 4.88
CA LYS A 21 8.08 -3.59 5.80
C LYS A 21 8.45 -4.93 6.43
N GLY A 22 7.45 -5.74 6.82
CA GLY A 22 7.66 -7.08 7.35
C GLY A 22 8.38 -8.00 6.37
N PHE A 23 7.93 -8.04 5.11
CA PHE A 23 8.58 -8.86 4.08
C PHE A 23 10.01 -8.42 3.78
N ILE A 24 10.26 -7.11 3.70
CA ILE A 24 11.62 -6.59 3.50
C ILE A 24 12.54 -6.94 4.68
N GLN A 25 12.03 -6.91 5.91
CA GLN A 25 12.79 -7.33 7.08
C GLN A 25 13.10 -8.83 7.06
N LEU A 26 12.11 -9.66 6.69
CA LEU A 26 12.29 -11.11 6.56
C LEU A 26 13.31 -11.46 5.48
N ASP A 27 13.27 -10.79 4.32
CA ASP A 27 14.22 -10.98 3.23
C ASP A 27 15.67 -10.67 3.68
N LYS A 28 15.84 -9.62 4.49
CA LYS A 28 17.14 -9.27 5.11
C LYS A 28 17.60 -10.26 6.17
N MET A 29 16.69 -10.88 6.92
CA MET A 29 17.00 -11.81 8.01
C MET A 29 17.18 -13.26 7.53
N ASN A 30 16.49 -13.66 6.46
CA ASN A 30 16.45 -15.02 5.96
C ASN A 30 16.45 -15.06 4.43
N ASN A 31 17.64 -14.86 3.86
CA ASN A 31 17.91 -14.86 2.41
C ASN A 31 17.78 -16.23 1.71
N LYS A 32 17.27 -17.26 2.41
CA LYS A 32 17.02 -18.59 1.83
C LYS A 32 15.69 -18.67 1.08
N ILE A 33 14.76 -17.78 1.40
CA ILE A 33 13.47 -17.68 0.73
C ILE A 33 13.47 -16.34 0.01
N ASP A 34 13.18 -16.37 -1.28
CA ASP A 34 13.04 -15.17 -2.09
C ASP A 34 11.65 -14.57 -1.86
N HIS A 35 11.60 -13.39 -1.24
CA HIS A 35 10.35 -12.67 -0.98
C HIS A 35 10.07 -11.58 -2.02
N SER A 36 10.92 -11.43 -3.04
CA SER A 36 10.84 -10.33 -4.01
C SER A 36 9.51 -10.30 -4.77
N ILE A 37 8.94 -11.46 -5.10
CA ILE A 37 7.62 -11.57 -5.74
C ILE A 37 6.51 -11.00 -4.85
N VAL A 38 6.52 -11.35 -3.55
CA VAL A 38 5.51 -10.87 -2.60
C VAL A 38 5.68 -9.38 -2.36
N ILE A 39 6.92 -8.92 -2.21
CA ILE A 39 7.27 -7.50 -2.10
C ILE A 39 6.74 -6.70 -3.30
N LEU A 40 6.94 -7.21 -4.53
CA LEU A 40 6.45 -6.56 -5.75
C LEU A 40 4.92 -6.47 -5.76
N HIS A 41 4.23 -7.56 -5.40
CA HIS A 41 2.77 -7.58 -5.31
C HIS A 41 2.24 -6.55 -4.31
N GLU A 42 2.87 -6.43 -3.14
CA GLU A 42 2.48 -5.41 -2.14
C GLU A 42 2.70 -3.98 -2.66
N ILE A 43 3.78 -3.73 -3.40
CA ILE A 43 4.03 -2.44 -4.05
C ILE A 43 2.94 -2.11 -5.08
N ASP A 44 2.62 -3.05 -5.97
CA ASP A 44 1.57 -2.88 -6.98
C ASP A 44 0.21 -2.60 -6.32
N TYR A 45 -0.08 -3.26 -5.20
CA TYR A 45 -1.31 -3.02 -4.44
C TYR A 45 -1.35 -1.62 -3.82
N MET A 46 -0.26 -1.16 -3.22
CA MET A 46 -0.16 0.21 -2.71
C MET A 46 -0.30 1.26 -3.81
N GLU A 47 0.30 1.06 -4.98
CA GLU A 47 0.16 1.97 -6.13
C GLU A 47 -1.30 2.12 -6.56
N ARG A 48 -2.07 1.01 -6.55
CA ARG A 48 -3.51 1.04 -6.85
C ARG A 48 -4.29 1.82 -5.80
N ILE A 49 -4.02 1.63 -4.51
CA ILE A 49 -4.67 2.38 -3.42
C ILE A 49 -4.40 3.88 -3.55
N VAL A 50 -3.14 4.26 -3.80
CA VAL A 50 -2.76 5.67 -3.99
C VAL A 50 -3.43 6.27 -5.22
N THR A 51 -3.48 5.53 -6.32
CA THR A 51 -4.16 5.97 -7.54
C THR A 51 -5.66 6.16 -7.32
N GLU A 52 -6.31 5.25 -6.60
CA GLU A 52 -7.72 5.38 -6.23
C GLU A 52 -7.96 6.62 -5.36
N LEU A 53 -7.08 6.87 -4.39
CA LEU A 53 -7.16 8.07 -3.56
C LEU A 53 -7.05 9.35 -4.40
N VAL A 54 -6.05 9.42 -5.28
CA VAL A 54 -5.82 10.58 -6.15
C VAL A 54 -7.02 10.81 -7.07
N ASN A 55 -7.54 9.76 -7.71
CA ASN A 55 -8.70 9.86 -8.60
C ASN A 55 -9.95 10.34 -7.86
N GLN A 56 -10.18 9.85 -6.63
CA GLN A 56 -11.31 10.31 -5.82
C GLN A 56 -11.15 11.77 -5.40
N LEU A 57 -9.95 12.19 -4.99
CA LEU A 57 -9.68 13.59 -4.64
C LEU A 57 -9.87 14.54 -5.83
N ILE A 58 -9.43 14.16 -7.03
CA ILE A 58 -9.63 14.96 -8.25
C ILE A 58 -11.11 15.06 -8.62
N ALA A 59 -11.85 13.94 -8.58
CA ALA A 59 -13.26 13.90 -8.93
C ALA A 59 -14.16 14.73 -7.98
N ASP A 60 -13.65 15.13 -6.82
CA ASP A 60 -14.34 15.99 -5.87
C ASP A 60 -13.98 17.48 -5.98
N ASP A 61 -12.98 17.83 -6.81
CA ASP A 61 -12.60 19.21 -7.16
C ASP A 61 -13.33 19.73 -8.43
N GLU A 62 -14.06 18.88 -9.15
CA GLU A 62 -14.98 19.21 -10.28
C GLU A 62 -16.45 19.32 -9.84
#